data_AF-U1PIX6-F1
#
_entry.id   AF-U1PIX6-F1
#
_cell.length_a   1.000
_cell.length_b   1.000
_cell.length_c   1.000
_cell.angle_alpha   90.00
_cell.angle_beta   90.00
_cell.angle_gamma   90.00
#
_symmetry.space_group_name_H-M   'P 1'
#
loop_
_entity.id
_entity.type
_entity.pdbx_description
1 polymer ?
#
loop_
_entity_poly.entity_id
_entity_poly.type
_entity_poly.pdbx_seq_one_letter_code
_entity_poly.pdbx_strand_id
1 'polypeptide(L)'
;MSVDALVERNRVSKPLKGYAQNTQNVAALKRARDQDLGVHPGQDIEYVVVDDEKSSQNRVALAHEAIETYDDAYYETQLVRAVESVLSPLKWDRTDIRRDLDGTQVRGTTDWT
;
A
#
# COMPACT_ATOMS: atom_id res chain seq x y z
N MET A 1 13.17 -4.52 0.45
CA MET A 1 12.01 -5.29 0.95
C MET A 1 11.54 -6.18 -0.18
N SER A 2 11.06 -7.41 0.07
CA SER A 2 10.41 -8.18 -1.02
C SER A 2 9.06 -7.54 -1.34
N VAL A 3 8.67 -7.52 -2.63
CA VAL A 3 7.35 -7.04 -3.07
C VAL A 3 6.22 -7.78 -2.36
N ASP A 4 6.39 -9.06 -2.04
CA ASP A 4 5.40 -9.87 -1.32
C ASP A 4 5.06 -9.30 0.07
N ALA A 5 6.01 -8.62 0.72
CA ALA A 5 5.79 -7.99 2.02
C ALA A 5 4.99 -6.68 1.93
N LEU A 6 4.82 -6.14 0.72
CA LEU A 6 4.09 -4.91 0.43
C LEU A 6 2.66 -5.18 -0.06
N VAL A 7 2.32 -6.44 -0.37
CA VAL A 7 1.00 -6.79 -0.89
C VAL A 7 -0.08 -6.50 0.15
N GLU A 8 -0.98 -5.60 -0.19
CA GLU A 8 -2.20 -5.35 0.57
C GLU A 8 -3.30 -6.28 0.10
N ARG A 9 -3.90 -7.00 1.06
CA ARG A 9 -5.03 -7.89 0.81
C ARG A 9 -6.29 -7.34 1.45
N ASN A 10 -7.24 -6.94 0.61
CA ASN A 10 -8.48 -6.32 1.07
C ASN A 10 -9.72 -7.06 0.56
N ARG A 11 -10.63 -7.40 1.48
CA ARG A 11 -11.92 -8.00 1.12
C ARG A 11 -12.88 -6.95 0.58
N VAL A 12 -13.30 -7.07 -0.67
CA VAL A 12 -14.26 -6.14 -1.27
C VAL A 12 -15.70 -6.57 -0.95
N SER A 13 -16.51 -5.66 -0.41
CA SER A 13 -17.88 -5.97 0.01
C SER A 13 -18.95 -5.55 -1.00
N LYS A 14 -18.58 -4.78 -2.03
CA LYS A 14 -19.48 -4.24 -3.05
C LYS A 14 -18.83 -4.32 -4.44
N PRO A 15 -19.61 -4.35 -5.52
CA PRO A 15 -19.06 -4.24 -6.87
C PRO A 15 -18.52 -2.83 -7.12
N LEU A 16 -17.68 -2.67 -8.15
CA LEU A 16 -17.05 -1.39 -8.53
C LEU A 16 -18.06 -0.23 -8.63
N LYS A 17 -19.24 -0.47 -9.21
CA LYS A 17 -20.32 0.54 -9.35
C LYS A 17 -20.89 1.03 -8.02
N GLY A 18 -20.69 0.30 -6.93
CA GLY A 18 -21.18 0.63 -5.60
C GLY A 18 -20.27 1.56 -4.79
N TYR A 19 -19.10 1.94 -5.33
CA TYR A 19 -18.15 2.85 -4.68
C TYR A 19 -18.23 4.25 -5.28
N ALA A 20 -18.43 5.25 -4.42
CA ALA A 20 -18.42 6.67 -4.81
C ALA A 20 -17.03 7.32 -4.65
N GLN A 21 -16.18 6.75 -3.81
CA GLN A 21 -14.85 7.27 -3.50
C GLN A 21 -13.78 6.54 -4.31
N ASN A 22 -12.76 7.25 -4.76
CA ASN A 22 -11.68 6.69 -5.55
C ASN A 22 -10.53 6.19 -4.66
N THR A 23 -10.79 5.10 -3.94
CA THR A 23 -9.82 4.46 -3.04
C THR A 23 -8.85 3.54 -3.81
N GLN A 24 -7.80 3.06 -3.15
CA GLN A 24 -6.87 2.06 -3.69
C GLN A 24 -7.60 0.77 -4.09
N ASN A 25 -8.56 0.30 -3.28
CA ASN A 25 -9.42 -0.85 -3.63
C ASN A 25 -10.22 -0.60 -4.93
N VAL A 26 -10.74 0.62 -5.13
CA VAL A 26 -11.46 0.97 -6.35
C VAL A 26 -10.51 1.04 -7.55
N ALA A 27 -9.30 1.56 -7.37
CA ALA A 27 -8.26 1.52 -8.39
C ALA A 27 -7.90 0.08 -8.78
N ALA A 28 -7.71 -0.80 -7.80
CA ALA A 28 -7.41 -2.21 -8.03
C ALA A 28 -8.57 -2.92 -8.76
N LEU A 29 -9.82 -2.68 -8.37
CA LEU A 29 -10.99 -3.23 -9.05
C LEU A 29 -11.12 -2.74 -10.51
N LYS A 30 -10.81 -1.47 -10.78
CA LYS A 30 -10.76 -0.94 -12.14
C LYS A 30 -9.68 -1.63 -12.96
N ARG A 31 -8.47 -1.76 -12.40
CA ARG A 31 -7.33 -2.42 -13.04
C ARG A 31 -7.61 -3.89 -13.36
N ALA A 32 -8.22 -4.62 -12.43
CA ALA A 32 -8.61 -6.01 -12.63
C ALA A 32 -9.62 -6.16 -13.78
N ARG A 33 -10.66 -5.32 -13.79
CA ARG A 33 -11.66 -5.31 -14.86
C ARG A 33 -11.05 -5.00 -16.22
N ASP A 34 -10.10 -4.09 -16.30
CA ASP A 34 -9.41 -3.73 -17.55
C ASP A 34 -8.50 -4.86 -18.08
N GLN A 35 -8.22 -5.87 -17.25
CA GLN A 35 -7.56 -7.13 -17.63
C GLN A 35 -8.56 -8.29 -17.79
N ASP A 36 -9.86 -8.00 -17.84
CA ASP A 36 -10.95 -8.98 -17.87
C ASP A 36 -10.96 -9.93 -16.65
N LEU A 37 -10.39 -9.51 -15.53
CA LEU A 37 -10.41 -10.23 -14.25
C LEU A 37 -11.64 -9.82 -13.44
N GLY A 38 -12.59 -10.75 -13.32
CA GLY A 38 -13.79 -10.56 -12.51
C GLY A 38 -13.51 -10.74 -11.02
N VAL A 39 -13.61 -9.66 -10.24
CA VAL A 39 -13.60 -9.71 -8.77
C VAL A 39 -15.02 -9.46 -8.24
N HIS A 40 -15.56 -10.45 -7.55
CA HIS A 40 -16.90 -10.44 -6.99
C HIS A 40 -16.92 -10.00 -5.53
N PRO A 41 -18.04 -9.42 -5.04
CA PRO A 41 -18.22 -9.12 -3.63
C PRO A 41 -17.98 -10.36 -2.77
N GLY A 42 -17.22 -10.18 -1.68
CA GLY A 42 -16.78 -11.24 -0.79
C GLY A 42 -15.44 -11.87 -1.17
N GLN A 43 -14.84 -11.53 -2.31
CA GLN A 43 -13.47 -11.93 -2.65
C GLN A 43 -12.45 -10.92 -2.13
N ASP A 44 -11.22 -11.39 -1.98
CA ASP A 44 -10.09 -10.53 -1.66
C ASP A 44 -9.48 -10.00 -2.96
N ILE A 45 -9.05 -8.73 -2.93
CA ILE A 45 -8.22 -8.13 -3.96
C ILE A 45 -6.84 -7.86 -3.39
N GLU A 46 -5.81 -8.21 -4.15
CA GLU A 46 -4.41 -8.14 -3.74
C GLU A 46 -3.67 -7.18 -4.67
N TYR A 47 -3.01 -6.19 -4.09
CA TYR A 47 -2.30 -5.15 -4.84
C TYR A 47 -1.16 -4.52 -4.04
N VAL A 48 -0.26 -3.86 -4.75
CA VAL A 48 0.79 -2.99 -4.20
C VAL A 48 0.51 -1.56 -4.66
N VAL A 49 0.69 -0.59 -3.77
CA VAL A 49 0.58 0.84 -4.11
C VAL A 49 1.89 1.28 -4.76
N VAL A 50 1.79 1.73 -6.02
CA VAL A 50 2.96 2.10 -6.84
C VAL A 50 3.14 3.60 -6.99
N ASP A 51 2.06 4.37 -6.82
CA ASP A 51 2.05 5.83 -6.89
C ASP A 51 0.71 6.34 -6.31
N ASP A 52 0.67 6.63 -5.02
CA ASP A 52 -0.57 6.98 -4.32
C ASP A 52 -1.12 8.37 -4.71
N GLU A 53 -0.31 9.21 -5.36
CA GLU A 53 -0.72 10.53 -5.86
C GLU A 53 -1.63 10.43 -7.08
N LYS A 54 -1.55 9.31 -7.83
CA LYS A 54 -2.42 9.09 -8.99
C LYS A 54 -3.88 8.88 -8.57
N SER A 55 -4.76 9.56 -9.29
CA SER A 55 -6.22 9.38 -9.20
C SER A 55 -6.75 8.31 -10.17
N SER A 56 -5.89 7.67 -10.95
CA SER A 56 -6.28 6.59 -11.87
C SER A 56 -5.99 5.21 -11.27
N GLN A 57 -6.37 4.15 -11.98
CA GLN A 57 -6.00 2.78 -11.63
C GLN A 57 -4.50 2.50 -11.68
N ASN A 58 -3.71 3.40 -12.28
CA ASN A 58 -2.25 3.32 -12.32
C ASN A 58 -1.60 3.67 -10.98
N ARG A 59 -2.40 3.98 -9.93
CA ARG A 59 -1.90 4.15 -8.56
C ARG A 59 -1.55 2.82 -7.87
N VAL A 60 -2.05 1.71 -8.39
CA VAL A 60 -1.80 0.36 -7.88
C VAL A 60 -1.35 -0.59 -9.00
N ALA A 61 -0.61 -1.61 -8.61
CA ALA A 61 -0.36 -2.81 -9.40
C ALA A 61 -1.00 -4.02 -8.69
N LEU A 62 -1.66 -4.91 -9.43
CA LEU A 62 -2.19 -6.17 -8.89
C LEU A 62 -1.03 -7.10 -8.55
N ALA A 63 -1.19 -7.93 -7.51
CA ALA A 63 -0.10 -8.75 -6.98
C ALA A 63 0.49 -9.76 -7.99
N HIS A 64 -0.27 -10.16 -9.03
CA HIS A 64 0.22 -11.05 -10.09
C HIS A 64 0.97 -10.33 -11.22
N GLU A 65 1.01 -9.01 -11.23
CA GLU A 65 1.75 -8.23 -12.21
C GLU A 65 3.24 -8.20 -11.88
N ALA A 66 4.07 -7.93 -12.89
CA ALA A 66 5.46 -7.57 -12.63
C ALA A 66 5.51 -6.18 -11.98
N ILE A 67 6.02 -6.10 -10.75
CA ILE A 67 6.09 -4.87 -9.95
C ILE A 67 7.56 -4.47 -9.82
N GLU A 68 7.94 -3.40 -10.52
CA GLU A 68 9.32 -2.89 -10.53
C GLU A 68 9.58 -1.89 -9.40
N THR A 69 8.55 -1.10 -9.06
CA THR A 69 8.63 -0.01 -8.09
C THR A 69 7.40 0.02 -7.20
N TYR A 70 7.54 0.61 -6.02
CA TYR A 70 6.46 0.86 -5.09
C TYR A 70 6.57 2.29 -4.54
N ASP A 71 5.50 2.81 -3.97
CA ASP A 71 5.49 4.15 -3.38
C ASP A 71 6.08 4.13 -1.96
N ASP A 72 7.37 4.46 -1.84
CA ASP A 72 8.08 4.50 -0.54
C ASP A 72 7.36 5.41 0.49
N ALA A 73 6.90 6.59 0.07
CA ALA A 73 6.27 7.57 0.95
C ALA A 73 4.94 7.08 1.51
N TYR A 74 4.17 6.34 0.69
CA TYR A 74 2.96 5.65 1.11
C TYR A 74 3.26 4.62 2.20
N TYR A 75 4.17 3.67 1.94
CA TYR A 75 4.47 2.60 2.90
C TYR A 75 5.17 3.11 4.16
N GLU A 76 6.00 4.15 4.06
CA GLU A 76 6.57 4.84 5.23
C GLU A 76 5.47 5.44 6.10
N THR A 77 4.49 6.12 5.49
CA THR A 77 3.33 6.67 6.21
C THR A 77 2.53 5.57 6.90
N GLN A 78 2.32 4.43 6.23
CA GLN A 78 1.62 3.28 6.80
C GLN A 78 2.40 2.65 7.97
N LEU A 79 3.71 2.53 7.85
CA LEU A 79 4.57 2.02 8.91
C LEU A 79 4.55 2.94 10.14
N VAL A 80 4.69 4.25 9.95
CA VAL A 80 4.62 5.23 11.05
C VAL A 80 3.28 5.14 11.78
N ARG A 81 2.16 5.00 11.04
CA ARG A 81 0.83 4.79 11.65
C ARG A 81 0.74 3.48 12.43
N ALA A 82 1.32 2.40 11.92
CA ALA A 82 1.32 1.11 12.61
C ALA A 82 2.14 1.19 13.91
N VAL A 83 3.31 1.83 13.87
CA VAL A 83 4.15 2.05 15.06
C VAL A 83 3.43 2.94 16.07
N GLU A 84 2.79 4.04 15.63
CA GLU A 84 2.00 4.93 16.50
C GLU A 84 0.86 4.16 17.19
N SER A 85 0.16 3.29 16.47
CA SER A 85 -0.88 2.44 17.07
C SER A 85 -0.39 1.63 18.26
N VAL A 86 0.88 1.20 18.25
CA VAL A 86 1.49 0.40 19.32
C VAL A 86 2.06 1.29 20.43
N LEU A 87 2.69 2.41 20.08
CA LEU A 87 3.42 3.27 21.02
C LEU A 87 2.58 4.41 21.60
N SER A 88 1.37 4.66 21.12
CA SER A 88 0.46 5.67 21.66
C SER A 88 0.22 5.58 23.18
N PRO A 89 0.20 4.40 23.84
CA PRO A 89 0.10 4.32 25.30
C PRO A 89 1.32 4.92 26.02
N LEU A 90 2.49 4.90 25.38
CA LEU A 90 3.73 5.50 25.86
C LEU A 90 3.85 6.99 25.51
N LYS A 91 2.79 7.60 24.96
CA LYS A 91 2.71 9.00 24.55
C LYS A 91 3.59 9.37 23.35
N TRP A 92 3.95 8.39 22.55
CA TRP A 92 4.63 8.64 21.27
C TRP A 92 3.60 8.98 20.21
N ASP A 93 3.85 10.06 19.49
CA ASP A 93 3.11 10.43 18.29
C ASP A 93 3.97 10.23 17.02
N ARG A 94 3.37 10.50 15.85
CA ARG A 94 4.07 10.37 14.55
C ARG A 94 5.32 11.23 14.44
N THR A 95 5.37 12.38 15.11
CA THR A 95 6.52 13.29 15.10
C THR A 95 7.68 12.67 15.88
N ASP A 96 7.39 12.08 17.05
CA ASP A 96 8.40 11.38 17.83
C ASP A 96 8.99 10.20 17.06
N ILE A 97 8.13 9.41 16.42
CA ILE A 97 8.52 8.25 15.62
C ILE A 97 9.40 8.67 14.44
N ARG A 98 8.98 9.67 13.65
CA ARG A 98 9.78 10.13 12.50
C ARG A 98 11.13 10.69 12.92
N ARG A 99 11.17 11.48 13.99
CA ARG A 99 12.43 12.03 14.53
C ARG A 99 13.42 10.93 14.90
N ASP A 100 12.94 9.82 15.46
CA ASP A 100 13.78 8.68 15.85
C ASP A 100 14.28 7.89 14.62
N LEU A 101 13.41 7.69 13.62
CA LEU A 101 13.77 7.04 12.36
C LEU A 101 14.79 7.85 11.54
N ASP A 102 14.63 9.18 11.48
CA ASP A 102 15.57 10.08 10.80
C ASP A 102 16.97 10.03 11.42
N GLY A 103 17.06 9.83 12.73
CA GLY A 103 18.31 9.62 13.46
C GLY A 103 18.97 8.26 13.21
N THR A 104 18.21 7.30 12.65
CA THR A 104 18.61 5.89 12.51
C THR A 104 18.79 5.49 11.04
N GLN A 105 18.92 6.43 10.09
CA GLN A 105 19.18 6.09 8.68
C GLN A 105 20.43 5.23 8.54
N VAL A 106 20.22 3.91 8.41
CA VAL A 106 21.22 2.96 7.96
C VAL A 106 21.54 3.35 6.52
N ARG A 107 22.74 3.91 6.32
CA ARG A 107 23.29 4.13 4.97
C ARG A 107 23.15 2.84 4.19
N GLY A 108 22.55 2.96 3.01
CA GLY A 108 22.04 1.86 2.20
C GLY A 108 22.92 0.63 2.20
N THR A 109 22.27 -0.53 2.30
CA THR A 109 22.86 -1.83 2.02
C THR A 109 23.25 -1.84 0.54
N THR A 110 24.41 -1.25 0.27
CA THR A 110 25.13 -1.45 -0.98
C THR A 110 25.94 -2.71 -0.76
N ASP A 111 25.85 -3.61 -1.73
CA ASP A 111 26.70 -4.77 -1.94
C ASP A 111 26.32 -6.05 -1.18
N TRP A 112 25.72 -6.98 -1.93
CA TRP A 112 26.05 -8.40 -1.82
C TRP A 112 26.18 -8.94 -3.25
N THR A 113 27.45 -9.20 -3.60
CA THR A 113 27.93 -9.91 -4.78
C THR A 113 27.44 -11.36 -4.82
#